data_AF-A0A953DNU3-F1
#
_entry.id   AF-A0A953DNU3-F1
#
_cell.length_a   1.000
_cell.length_b   1.000
_cell.length_c   1.000
_cell.angle_alpha   90.00
_cell.angle_beta   90.00
_cell.angle_gamma   90.00
#
_symmetry.space_group_name_H-M   'P 1'
#
loop_
_entity.id
_entity.type
_entity.pdbx_description
1 polymer ?
#
loop_
_entity_poly.entity_id
_entity_poly.type
_entity_poly.pdbx_seq_one_letter_code
_entity_poly.pdbx_strand_id
1 'polypeptide(L)' 'MDLPIYCVVDTRPVKVVGNPDGTLDVLAFDPASGDFVRRMDLLERVIMQDECVIELTEEEFEARVAALSPKGSRRVG' A
#
# COMPACT_ATOMS: atom_id res chain seq x y z
N MET A 1 13.12 2.53 -11.82
CA MET A 1 11.85 2.48 -11.06
C MET A 1 11.75 3.77 -10.31
N ASP A 2 10.75 4.56 -10.62
CA ASP A 2 10.48 5.79 -9.88
C ASP A 2 9.76 5.41 -8.59
N LEU A 3 10.23 5.94 -7.46
CA LEU A 3 9.63 5.76 -6.16
C LEU A 3 8.89 7.06 -5.78
N PRO A 4 7.77 6.98 -5.04
CA PRO A 4 7.15 5.75 -4.52
C PRO A 4 6.40 4.93 -5.57
N ILE A 5 6.34 3.62 -5.36
CA ILE A 5 5.46 2.71 -6.12
C ILE A 5 4.19 2.50 -5.28
N TYR A 6 3.03 2.73 -5.88
CA TYR A 6 1.73 2.47 -5.28
C TYR A 6 1.09 1.26 -5.95
N CYS A 7 0.58 0.32 -5.17
CA CYS A 7 -0.06 -0.88 -5.70
C CYS A 7 -1.07 -1.48 -4.73
N VAL A 8 -1.82 -2.46 -5.23
CA VAL A 8 -2.60 -3.40 -4.41
C VAL A 8 -1.98 -4.76 -4.56
N VAL A 9 -1.67 -5.40 -3.43
CA VAL A 9 -1.28 -6.81 -3.39
C VAL A 9 -2.46 -7.59 -2.81
N ASP A 10 -3.03 -8.48 -3.63
CA ASP A 10 -4.27 -9.20 -3.35
C ASP A 10 -5.44 -8.21 -3.13
N THR A 11 -5.66 -7.76 -1.90
CA THR A 11 -6.70 -6.78 -1.53
C THR A 11 -6.17 -5.61 -0.71
N ARG A 12 -4.87 -5.58 -0.43
CA ARG A 12 -4.25 -4.63 0.51
C ARG A 12 -3.53 -3.54 -0.27
N PRO A 13 -3.79 -2.26 0.01
CA PRO A 13 -2.93 -1.18 -0.45
C PRO A 13 -1.51 -1.38 0.08
N VAL A 14 -0.53 -1.39 -0.82
CA VAL A 14 0.90 -1.46 -0.52
C VAL A 14 1.62 -0.32 -1.23
N LYS A 15 2.53 0.36 -0.53
CA LYS A 15 3.44 1.33 -1.14
C LYS A 15 4.90 0.98 -0.87
N VAL A 16 5.75 1.14 -1.87
CA VAL A 16 7.20 1.00 -1.75
C VAL A 16 7.82 2.39 -1.77
N VAL A 17 8.58 2.71 -0.73
CA VAL A 17 9.24 4.01 -0.57
C VAL A 17 10.76 3.82 -0.49
N GLY A 18 11.50 4.78 -1.03
CA GLY A 18 12.96 4.82 -0.88
C GLY A 18 13.36 5.61 0.36
N ASN A 19 14.34 5.09 1.09
CA ASN A 19 14.93 5.74 2.25
C ASN A 19 16.22 6.50 1.87
N PRO A 20 16.61 7.54 2.63
CA PRO A 20 17.83 8.31 2.35
C PRO A 20 19.14 7.49 2.41
N ASP A 21 19.13 6.35 3.08
CA ASP A 21 20.26 5.41 3.16
C ASP A 21 20.34 4.46 1.94
N GLY A 22 19.45 4.62 0.97
CA GLY A 22 19.37 3.78 -0.22
C GLY A 22 18.59 2.47 -0.01
N THR A 23 18.01 2.25 1.17
CA THR A 23 17.14 1.10 1.42
C THR A 23 15.72 1.34 0.92
N LEU A 24 14.92 0.27 0.83
CA LEU A 24 13.51 0.34 0.50
C LEU A 24 12.68 -0.13 1.69
N ASP A 25 11.53 0.52 1.87
CA ASP A 25 10.48 0.04 2.75
C ASP A 25 9.21 -0.28 1.98
N VAL A 26 8.68 -1.47 2.24
CA VAL A 26 7.38 -1.90 1.74
C VAL A 26 6.37 -1.74 2.87
N LEU A 27 5.39 -0.87 2.66
CA LEU A 27 4.40 -0.47 3.65
C LEU A 27 3.02 -0.95 3.20
N ALA A 28 2.46 -1.93 3.91
CA ALA A 28 1.12 -2.43 3.66
C ALA A 28 0.12 -1.79 4.63
N PHE A 29 -1.03 -1.33 4.12
CA PHE A 29 -2.10 -0.82 4.96
C PHE A 29 -2.76 -1.94 5.74
N ASP A 30 -2.82 -1.79 7.05
CA ASP A 30 -3.57 -2.67 7.94
C ASP A 30 -4.89 -1.99 8.33
N PRO A 31 -6.05 -2.46 7.82
CA PRO A 31 -7.34 -1.85 8.12
C PRO A 31 -7.76 -2.05 9.58
N ALA A 32 -7.20 -3.03 10.31
CA ALA A 32 -7.55 -3.25 11.71
C ALA A 32 -6.98 -2.16 12.63
N SER A 33 -5.72 -1.76 12.39
CA SER A 33 -5.07 -0.65 13.10
C SER A 33 -5.37 0.71 12.45
N GLY A 34 -5.60 0.72 11.13
CA GLY A 34 -5.67 1.94 10.33
C GLY A 34 -4.30 2.54 10.01
N ASP A 35 -3.23 1.78 10.22
CA ASP A 35 -1.84 2.20 10.05
C ASP A 35 -1.13 1.42 8.93
N PHE A 36 0.03 1.93 8.52
CA PHE A 36 0.92 1.23 7.59
C PHE A 36 1.93 0.38 8.36
N VAL A 37 2.01 -0.90 8.01
CA VAL A 37 2.93 -1.86 8.61
C VAL A 37 4.00 -2.24 7.60
N ARG A 38 5.26 -2.26 8.04
CA ARG A 38 6.38 -2.70 7.22
C ARG A 38 6.27 -4.20 6.90
N ARG A 39 6.25 -4.55 5.61
CA ARG A 39 6.05 -5.91 5.08
C ARG A 39 7.06 -6.21 3.96
N MET A 40 8.32 -6.37 4.36
CA MET A 40 9.41 -6.66 3.42
C MET A 40 9.25 -8.01 2.71
N ASP A 41 8.42 -8.92 3.23
CA ASP A 41 8.02 -10.17 2.58
C ASP A 41 7.24 -9.96 1.28
N LEU A 42 6.68 -8.77 1.05
CA LEU A 42 5.98 -8.41 -0.19
C LEU A 42 6.89 -7.78 -1.24
N LEU A 43 8.15 -7.47 -0.91
CA LEU A 43 9.06 -6.77 -1.81
C LEU A 43 9.26 -7.54 -3.11
N GLU A 44 9.54 -8.84 -3.03
CA GLU A 44 9.78 -9.68 -4.21
C GLU A 44 8.54 -9.71 -5.13
N ARG A 45 7.33 -9.85 -4.55
CA ARG A 45 6.08 -9.85 -5.32
C ARG A 45 5.87 -8.56 -6.09
N VAL A 46 6.11 -7.42 -5.44
CA VAL A 46 5.96 -6.09 -6.07
C VAL A 46 6.99 -5.89 -7.18
N ILE A 47 8.25 -6.22 -6.93
CA ILE A 47 9.34 -6.02 -7.92
C ILE A 47 9.20 -6.96 -9.12
N MET A 48 8.75 -8.20 -8.89
CA MET A 48 8.54 -9.18 -9.95
C MET A 48 7.19 -9.01 -10.68
N GLN A 49 6.35 -8.05 -10.27
CA GLN A 49 4.99 -7.85 -10.78
C GLN A 49 4.21 -9.17 -10.86
N ASP A 50 4.12 -9.85 -9.72
CA ASP A 50 3.31 -11.06 -9.55
C ASP A 50 1.85 -10.81 -10.00
N GLU A 51 1.12 -11.84 -10.43
CA GLU A 51 -0.21 -11.75 -11.04
C GLU A 51 -1.27 -11.11 -10.12
N CYS A 52 -0.99 -11.08 -8.81
CA CYS A 52 -1.84 -10.45 -7.80
C CYS A 52 -1.43 -9.02 -7.44
N VAL A 53 -0.48 -8.41 -8.17
CA VAL A 53 -0.02 -7.03 -7.98
C VAL A 53 -0.64 -6.14 -9.05
N ILE A 54 -1.42 -5.17 -8.61
CA ILE A 54 -2.01 -4.15 -9.49
C ILE A 54 -1.37 -2.82 -9.12
N GLU A 55 -0.53 -2.28 -10.00
CA GLU A 55 0.00 -0.93 -9.85
C GLU A 55 -1.14 0.10 -9.91
N LEU A 56 -1.04 1.12 -9.08
CA LEU A 56 -1.99 2.20 -8.95
C LEU A 56 -1.29 3.54 -9.10
N THR A 57 -2.05 4.55 -9.47
CA THR A 57 -1.68 5.94 -9.19
C THR A 57 -1.76 6.23 -7.69
N GLU A 58 -1.14 7.32 -7.26
CA GLU A 58 -1.23 7.81 -5.88
C GLU A 58 -2.68 8.09 -5.47
N GLU A 59 -3.47 8.73 -6.35
CA GLU A 59 -4.87 9.06 -6.10
C GLU A 59 -5.73 7.79 -5.90
N GLU A 60 -5.58 6.79 -6.77
CA GLU A 60 -6.29 5.52 -6.64
C GLU A 60 -5.93 4.78 -5.35
N PHE A 61 -4.65 4.83 -4.98
CA PHE A 61 -4.14 4.25 -3.74
C PHE A 61 -4.76 4.93 -2.52
N GLU A 62 -4.76 6.26 -2.48
CA GLU A 62 -5.36 7.03 -1.40
C GLU A 62 -6.86 6.79 -1.28
N ALA A 63 -7.58 6.75 -2.40
CA ALA A 63 -9.00 6.39 -2.43
C ALA A 63 -9.25 5.00 -1.85
N ARG A 64 -8.39 4.02 -2.15
CA ARG A 64 -8.48 2.66 -1.61
C ARG A 64 -8.22 2.61 -0.11
N VAL A 65 -7.21 3.32 0.37
CA VAL A 65 -6.90 3.45 1.81
C VAL A 65 -8.06 4.11 2.54
N ALA A 66 -8.63 5.18 1.99
CA ALA A 66 -9.77 5.88 2.57
C ALA A 66 -11.01 4.97 2.68
N ALA A 67 -11.28 4.16 1.65
CA ALA A 67 -12.37 3.19 1.64
C ALA A 67 -12.21 2.06 2.68
N LEU A 68 -10.97 1.70 3.03
CA LEU A 68 -10.65 0.65 4.01
C LEU A 68 -10.45 1.20 5.43
N SER A 69 -10.23 2.49 5.58
CA SER A 69 -10.00 3.09 6.89
C SER A 69 -11.30 3.10 7.69
N PRO A 70 -11.31 2.59 8.94
CA PRO A 70 -12.50 2.61 9.79
C PRO A 70 -12.99 4.04 10.09
N LYS A 71 -12.15 5.07 9.89
CA LYS A 71 -12.52 6.48 10.00
C LYS A 71 -13.41 6.98 8.84
N GLY A 72 -13.43 6.28 7.69
CA GLY A 72 -14.34 6.55 6.58
C GLY A 72 -15.78 6.06 6.82
N SER A 73 -16.00 5.23 7.85
CA SER A 73 -17.32 4.76 8.27
C SER A 73 -17.89 5.60 9.43
N ARG A 74 -17.93 6.94 9.29
CA ARG A 74 -18.79 7.78 10.14
C ARG A 74 -20.16 7.98 9.50
N ARG A 75 -21.06 7.07 9.89
CA ARG A 75 -22.46 7.29 10.31
C ARG A 75 -23.35 8.12 9.37
N VAL A 76 -24.20 7.40 8.62
CA VAL A 76 -25.59 7.82 8.46
C VAL A 76 -26.31 7.45 9.75
N GLY A 77 -26.79 8.44 10.48
CA GLY A 77 -27.60 8.30 11.68
C GLY A 77 -28.34 9.61 11.93
#